data_AF-A0A7W1SMF8-F1
#
_entry.id   AF-A0A7W1SMF8-F1
#
_cell.length_a   1.000
_cell.length_b   1.000
_cell.length_c   1.000
_cell.angle_alpha   90.00
_cell.angle_beta   90.00
_cell.angle_gamma   90.00
#
_symmetry.space_group_name_H-M   'P 1'
#
loop_
_entity.id
_entity.type
_entity.pdbx_description
1 polymer ?
#
loop_
_entity_poly.entity_id
_entity_poly.type
_entity_poly.pdbx_seq_one_letter_code
_entity_poly.pdbx_strand_id
1 'polypeptide(L)'
;MLAEVVAAALVGMAALWLVLRPLLGPPRGPDLVQEPIDPEETPRGVALLALKEIEFDRETGKLSDADYQYLKDKYTAEALEAIRNEEGAAVPDDVEALIAHRVRALRSAAATAPPDAPACPSCGPRPESDAVYCSTCGGSLPAPAACANCGAALSPDSRFCEGCGNRVAA
;
A
#
# COMPACT_ATOMS: atom_id res chain seq x y z
N MET A 1 18.00 -54.25 20.50
CA MET A 1 19.38 -53.91 20.95
C MET A 1 20.16 -53.10 19.91
N LEU A 2 20.72 -53.68 18.84
CA LEU A 2 21.62 -52.91 17.95
C LEU A 2 20.92 -51.76 17.21
N ALA A 3 19.70 -51.99 16.72
CA ALA A 3 18.90 -50.97 16.03
C ALA A 3 18.49 -49.80 16.95
N GLU A 4 18.18 -50.09 18.22
CA GLU A 4 17.80 -49.06 19.20
C GLU A 4 18.99 -48.19 19.61
N VAL A 5 20.17 -48.80 19.75
CA VAL A 5 21.42 -48.08 20.03
C VAL A 5 21.78 -47.15 18.86
N VAL A 6 21.63 -47.61 17.62
CA VAL A 6 21.87 -46.79 16.43
C VAL A 6 20.89 -45.63 16.33
N ALA A 7 19.60 -45.88 16.57
CA ALA A 7 18.58 -44.83 16.58
C ALA A 7 18.87 -43.76 17.66
N ALA A 8 19.22 -44.18 18.87
CA ALA A 8 19.57 -43.26 19.95
C ALA A 8 20.81 -42.42 19.62
N ALA A 9 21.84 -43.04 19.02
CA ALA A 9 23.06 -42.33 18.61
C ALA A 9 22.79 -41.28 17.53
N LEU A 10 21.96 -41.59 16.53
CA LEU A 10 21.60 -40.65 15.46
C LEU A 10 20.83 -39.44 16.00
N VAL A 11 19.89 -39.65 16.91
CA VAL A 11 19.13 -38.57 17.55
C VAL A 11 20.06 -37.68 18.38
N GLY A 12 20.96 -38.28 19.17
CA GLY A 12 21.94 -37.54 19.95
C GLY A 12 22.87 -36.69 19.07
N MET A 13 23.34 -37.25 17.95
CA MET A 13 24.20 -36.55 17.01
C MET A 13 23.48 -35.41 16.28
N ALA A 14 22.21 -35.60 15.90
CA ALA A 14 21.39 -34.55 15.31
C ALA A 14 21.11 -33.40 16.29
N ALA A 15 20.80 -33.72 17.55
CA ALA A 15 20.61 -32.73 18.60
C ALA A 15 21.90 -31.94 18.87
N LEU A 16 23.05 -32.64 18.96
CA LEU A 16 24.36 -32.03 19.13
C LEU A 16 24.71 -31.10 17.97
N TRP A 17 24.44 -31.52 16.73
CA TRP A 17 24.65 -30.69 15.55
C TRP A 17 23.76 -29.44 15.56
N LEU A 18 22.50 -29.56 15.93
CA LEU A 18 21.56 -28.44 16.02
C LEU A 18 22.01 -27.40 17.07
N VAL A 19 22.57 -27.86 18.20
CA VAL A 19 23.13 -27.01 19.25
C VAL A 19 24.46 -26.36 18.84
N LEU A 20 25.31 -27.04 18.07
CA LEU A 20 26.60 -26.52 17.61
C LEU A 20 26.49 -25.63 16.36
N ARG A 21 25.44 -25.79 15.56
CA ARG A 21 25.16 -25.00 14.36
C ARG A 21 25.27 -23.47 14.56
N PRO A 22 24.78 -22.84 15.64
CA PRO A 22 24.96 -21.40 15.87
C PRO A 22 26.41 -20.98 16.15
N LEU A 23 27.27 -21.85 16.67
CA LEU A 23 28.68 -21.56 16.93
C LEU A 23 29.58 -21.73 15.69
N LEU A 24 29.16 -22.62 14.78
CA LEU A 24 29.89 -22.92 13.54
C LEU A 24 29.48 -22.02 12.37
N GLY A 25 28.37 -21.31 12.49
CA GLY A 25 27.94 -20.32 11.50
C GLY A 25 28.79 -19.03 11.59
N PRO A 26 28.90 -18.25 10.50
CA PRO A 26 29.47 -16.91 10.60
C PRO A 26 28.73 -16.15 11.71
N PRO A 27 29.43 -15.36 12.54
CA PRO A 27 28.75 -14.56 13.55
C PRO A 27 27.62 -13.82 12.83
N ARG A 28 26.37 -14.07 13.24
CA ARG A 28 25.31 -13.13 12.91
C ARG A 28 25.81 -11.82 13.50
N GLY A 29 26.16 -10.88 12.63
CA GLY A 29 26.53 -9.55 13.05
C GLY A 29 25.46 -9.07 14.04
N PRO A 30 25.84 -8.27 15.05
CA PRO A 30 24.85 -7.68 15.93
C PRO A 30 23.70 -7.17 15.05
N ASP A 31 22.47 -7.46 15.45
CA ASP A 31 21.30 -6.80 14.91
C ASP A 31 21.53 -5.33 15.24
N LEU A 32 22.21 -4.63 14.32
CA LEU A 32 22.55 -3.24 14.49
C LEU A 32 21.18 -2.60 14.59
N VAL A 33 20.81 -2.16 15.79
CA VAL A 33 19.79 -1.14 15.95
C VAL A 33 20.30 -0.01 15.07
N GLN A 34 19.82 0.03 13.84
CA GLN A 34 20.13 1.08 12.90
C GLN A 34 19.47 2.29 13.52
N GLU A 35 20.28 3.06 14.24
CA GLU A 35 19.87 4.38 14.68
C GLU A 35 19.34 5.09 13.43
N PRO A 36 18.11 5.62 13.50
CA PRO A 36 17.57 6.36 12.37
C PRO A 36 18.57 7.46 12.02
N ILE A 37 18.95 7.53 10.74
CA ILE A 37 19.88 8.54 10.23
C ILE A 37 19.37 9.91 10.67
N ASP A 38 20.24 10.72 11.25
CA ASP A 38 19.86 12.05 11.70
C ASP A 38 19.35 12.85 10.48
N PRO A 39 18.13 13.43 10.51
CA PRO A 39 17.64 14.26 9.43
C PRO A 39 18.63 15.38 9.06
N GLU A 40 19.41 15.90 10.00
CA GLU A 40 20.44 16.92 9.75
C GLU A 40 21.61 16.41 8.90
N GLU A 41 21.81 15.09 8.83
CA GLU A 41 22.83 14.44 8.01
C GLU A 41 22.34 14.07 6.61
N THR A 42 21.03 14.21 6.34
CA THR A 42 20.43 13.88 5.04
C THR A 42 20.11 15.14 4.24
N PRO A 43 20.41 15.19 2.92
CA PRO A 43 20.01 16.30 2.06
C PRO A 43 18.52 16.66 2.16
N ARG A 44 17.64 15.65 2.20
CA ARG A 44 16.20 15.84 2.40
C ARG A 44 15.87 16.43 3.76
N GLY A 45 16.45 15.90 4.83
CA GLY A 45 16.15 16.37 6.18
C GLY A 45 16.63 17.80 6.41
N VAL A 46 17.79 18.19 5.89
CA VAL A 46 18.27 19.58 5.91
C VAL A 46 17.28 20.51 5.21
N ALA A 47 16.81 20.17 4.02
CA ALA A 47 15.88 21.01 3.27
C ALA A 47 14.50 21.11 3.95
N LEU A 48 14.02 20.04 4.58
CA LEU A 48 12.77 20.06 5.36
C LEU A 48 12.91 20.85 6.67
N LEU A 49 14.07 20.79 7.32
CA LEU A 49 14.36 21.59 8.51
C LEU A 49 14.39 23.08 8.19
N ALA A 50 15.01 23.48 7.06
CA ALA A 50 14.99 24.87 6.60
C ALA A 50 13.56 25.41 6.42
N LEU A 51 12.66 24.61 5.83
CA LEU A 51 11.23 24.98 5.71
C LEU A 51 10.54 25.13 7.07
N LYS A 52 10.88 24.26 8.04
CA LYS A 52 10.35 24.33 9.40
C LYS A 52 10.84 25.57 10.15
N GLU A 53 12.10 25.94 9.97
CA GLU A 53 12.70 27.12 10.60
C GLU A 53 12.08 28.43 10.09
N ILE A 54 11.93 28.60 8.78
CA ILE A 54 11.31 29.83 8.23
C ILE A 54 9.83 29.94 8.62
N GLU A 55 9.12 28.81 8.75
CA GLU A 55 7.73 28.80 9.23
C GLU A 55 7.65 29.28 10.68
N PHE A 56 8.57 28.78 11.52
CA PHE A 56 8.69 29.20 12.90
C PHE A 56 9.07 30.69 13.02
N ASP A 57 9.97 31.17 12.18
CA ASP A 57 10.38 32.57 12.16
C ASP A 57 9.26 33.51 11.69
N ARG A 58 8.36 33.05 10.80
CA ARG A 58 7.11 33.78 10.47
C ARG A 58 6.18 33.82 11.68
N GLU A 59 5.90 32.67 12.30
CA GLU A 59 4.99 32.58 13.45
C GLU A 59 5.48 33.39 14.67
N THR A 60 6.80 33.50 14.82
CA THR A 60 7.41 34.34 15.88
C THR A 60 7.57 35.81 15.47
N GLY A 61 7.16 36.18 14.26
CA GLY A 61 7.20 37.55 13.75
C GLY A 61 8.60 38.07 13.40
N LYS A 62 9.60 37.19 13.23
CA LYS A 62 10.94 37.56 12.74
C LYS A 62 10.98 37.76 11.23
N LEU A 63 10.07 37.12 10.50
CA LEU A 63 9.92 37.24 9.05
C LEU A 63 8.61 37.95 8.70
N SER A 64 8.68 38.83 7.69
CA SER A 64 7.48 39.38 7.06
C SER A 64 6.84 38.35 6.14
N ASP A 65 5.54 38.49 5.82
CA ASP A 65 4.85 37.57 4.91
C ASP A 65 5.48 37.53 3.51
N ALA A 66 5.99 38.68 3.05
CA ALA A 66 6.64 38.79 1.75
C ALA A 66 8.00 38.05 1.72
N ASP A 67 8.81 38.21 2.77
CA ASP A 67 10.11 37.53 2.89
C ASP A 67 9.90 36.03 3.10
N TYR A 68 8.92 35.66 3.91
CA TYR A 68 8.52 34.27 4.11
C TYR A 68 8.13 33.61 2.78
N GLN A 69 7.30 34.26 1.95
CA GLN A 69 6.87 33.67 0.68
C GLN A 69 8.06 33.43 -0.26
N TYR A 70 8.96 34.41 -0.38
CA TYR A 70 10.18 34.26 -1.17
C TYR A 70 11.07 33.11 -0.68
N LEU A 71 11.32 33.04 0.62
CA LEU A 71 12.13 31.97 1.22
C LEU A 71 11.46 30.60 1.09
N LYS A 72 10.13 30.53 1.28
CA LYS A 72 9.35 29.31 1.14
C LYS A 72 9.46 28.75 -0.27
N ASP A 73 9.29 29.58 -1.29
CA ASP A 73 9.35 29.14 -2.68
C ASP A 73 10.76 28.59 -3.02
N LYS A 74 11.80 29.28 -2.55
CA LYS A 74 13.19 28.84 -2.71
C LYS A 74 13.46 27.50 -2.02
N TYR A 75 13.18 27.39 -0.73
CA TYR A 75 13.48 26.17 0.03
C TYR A 75 12.58 24.99 -0.34
N THR A 76 11.37 25.24 -0.84
CA THR A 76 10.50 24.19 -1.39
C THR A 76 11.10 23.59 -2.66
N ALA A 77 11.68 24.42 -3.54
CA ALA A 77 12.36 23.93 -4.73
C ALA A 77 13.57 23.05 -4.37
N GLU A 78 14.39 23.50 -3.42
CA GLU A 78 15.54 22.75 -2.89
C GLU A 78 15.12 21.43 -2.22
N ALA A 79 14.06 21.43 -1.41
CA ALA A 79 13.52 20.23 -0.78
C ALA A 79 13.01 19.20 -1.79
N LEU A 80 12.30 19.66 -2.83
CA LEU A 80 11.82 18.79 -3.90
C LEU A 80 12.98 18.17 -4.70
N GLU A 81 14.08 18.89 -4.89
CA GLU A 81 15.28 18.37 -5.54
C GLU A 81 15.97 17.29 -4.68
N ALA A 82 16.14 17.56 -3.38
CA ALA A 82 16.71 16.59 -2.45
C ALA A 82 15.88 15.29 -2.39
N ILE A 83 14.54 15.40 -2.35
CA ILE A 83 13.64 14.23 -2.38
C ILE A 83 13.81 13.44 -3.68
N ARG A 84 13.82 14.11 -4.85
CA ARG A 84 13.99 13.42 -6.14
C ARG A 84 15.32 12.67 -6.25
N ASN A 85 16.39 13.26 -5.71
CA ASN A 85 17.72 12.68 -5.74
C ASN A 85 17.86 11.48 -4.79
N GLU A 86 17.22 11.51 -3.61
CA GLU A 86 17.21 10.40 -2.64
C GLU A 86 16.24 9.27 -3.01
N GLU A 87 15.07 9.59 -3.57
CA GLU A 87 14.09 8.61 -4.05
C GLU A 87 14.52 7.94 -5.36
N GLY A 88 15.69 8.30 -5.90
CA GLY A 88 16.32 7.62 -7.02
C GLY A 88 15.37 7.43 -8.19
N ALA A 89 14.84 8.54 -8.74
CA ALA A 89 14.12 8.54 -10.02
C ALA A 89 13.24 7.30 -10.28
N ALA A 90 12.28 7.01 -9.40
CA ALA A 90 11.25 6.01 -9.67
C ALA A 90 9.91 6.67 -10.04
N VAL A 91 9.95 7.65 -10.94
CA VAL A 91 8.89 7.69 -11.96
C VAL A 91 9.36 6.66 -12.98
N PRO A 92 8.66 5.53 -13.15
CA PRO A 92 9.06 4.53 -14.14
C PRO A 92 9.27 5.25 -15.47
N ASP A 93 10.45 5.09 -16.09
CA ASP A 93 10.85 5.79 -17.33
C ASP A 93 9.78 5.70 -18.43
N ASP A 94 8.89 4.71 -18.31
CA ASP A 94 7.80 4.45 -19.22
C ASP A 94 6.45 4.37 -18.48
N VAL A 95 6.01 5.50 -17.92
CA VAL A 95 4.63 5.69 -17.42
C VAL A 95 3.62 5.25 -18.50
N GLU A 96 3.93 5.48 -19.77
CA GLU A 96 3.12 5.06 -20.91
C GLU A 96 3.00 3.54 -20.99
N ALA A 97 4.10 2.78 -20.84
CA ALA A 97 4.05 1.32 -20.78
C ALA A 97 3.25 0.80 -19.58
N LEU A 98 3.35 1.45 -18.42
CA LEU A 98 2.56 1.06 -17.25
C LEU A 98 1.06 1.29 -17.46
N ILE A 99 0.70 2.43 -18.05
CA ILE A 99 -0.69 2.71 -18.45
C ILE A 99 -1.13 1.69 -19.49
N ALA A 100 -0.34 1.44 -20.53
CA ALA A 100 -0.66 0.47 -21.58
C ALA A 100 -0.80 -0.96 -21.04
N HIS A 101 0.03 -1.36 -20.08
CA HIS A 101 -0.10 -2.64 -19.37
C HIS A 101 -1.40 -2.69 -18.57
N ARG A 102 -1.69 -1.67 -17.78
CA ARG A 102 -2.91 -1.60 -16.97
C ARG A 102 -4.18 -1.61 -17.82
N VAL A 103 -4.20 -0.86 -18.92
CA VAL A 103 -5.31 -0.83 -19.88
C VAL A 103 -5.51 -2.20 -20.53
N ARG A 104 -4.44 -2.89 -20.93
CA ARG A 104 -4.54 -4.26 -21.46
C ARG A 104 -5.14 -5.22 -20.45
N ALA A 105 -4.68 -5.19 -19.20
CA ALA A 105 -5.22 -6.03 -18.13
C ALA A 105 -6.71 -5.76 -17.85
N LEU A 106 -7.14 -4.49 -17.86
CA LEU A 106 -8.55 -4.13 -17.70
C LEU A 106 -9.41 -4.60 -18.87
N ARG A 107 -8.91 -4.47 -20.11
CA ARG A 107 -9.62 -4.94 -21.31
C ARG A 107 -9.74 -6.46 -21.34
N SER A 108 -8.68 -7.20 -20.99
CA SER A 108 -8.74 -8.65 -20.92
C SER A 108 -9.71 -9.11 -19.84
N ALA A 109 -9.68 -8.50 -18.65
CA ALA A 109 -10.62 -8.80 -17.58
C ALA A 109 -12.08 -8.56 -18.01
N ALA A 110 -12.34 -7.44 -18.69
CA ALA A 110 -13.66 -7.15 -19.25
C ALA A 110 -14.11 -8.17 -20.31
N ALA A 111 -13.19 -8.62 -21.18
CA ALA A 111 -13.50 -9.58 -22.23
C ALA A 111 -13.82 -10.98 -21.69
N THR A 112 -13.26 -11.34 -20.53
CA THR A 112 -13.54 -12.62 -19.86
C THR A 112 -14.68 -12.54 -18.85
N ALA A 113 -15.18 -11.34 -18.55
CA ALA A 113 -16.22 -11.15 -17.55
C ALA A 113 -17.59 -11.62 -18.08
N PRO A 114 -18.45 -12.20 -17.22
CA PRO A 114 -19.86 -12.40 -17.52
C PRO A 114 -20.55 -11.07 -17.91
N PRO A 115 -21.63 -11.11 -18.71
CA PRO A 115 -22.32 -9.91 -19.18
C PRO A 115 -22.89 -9.04 -18.04
N ASP A 116 -23.22 -9.66 -16.91
CA ASP A 116 -23.81 -8.99 -15.74
C ASP A 116 -22.77 -8.68 -14.65
N ALA A 117 -21.48 -8.77 -14.96
CA ALA A 117 -20.45 -8.55 -13.96
C ALA A 117 -20.33 -7.06 -13.58
N PRO A 118 -20.32 -6.72 -12.27
CA PRO A 118 -20.27 -5.35 -11.82
C PRO A 118 -18.93 -4.65 -12.16
N ALA A 119 -18.98 -3.34 -12.34
CA ALA A 119 -17.79 -2.52 -12.53
C ALA A 119 -17.57 -1.60 -11.31
N CYS A 120 -16.35 -1.60 -10.79
CA CYS A 120 -15.95 -0.65 -9.76
C CYS A 120 -15.71 0.74 -10.39
N PRO A 121 -16.31 1.82 -9.88
CA PRO A 121 -16.08 3.16 -10.39
C PRO A 121 -14.60 3.62 -10.34
N SER A 122 -13.84 3.12 -9.36
CA SER A 122 -12.43 3.51 -9.17
C SER A 122 -11.43 2.54 -9.79
N CYS A 123 -11.76 1.24 -9.84
CA CYS A 123 -10.82 0.19 -10.23
C CYS A 123 -11.14 -0.50 -11.56
N GLY A 124 -12.34 -0.28 -12.10
CA GLY A 124 -12.82 -0.86 -13.35
C GLY A 124 -13.54 -2.21 -13.19
N PRO A 125 -13.69 -2.98 -14.29
CA PRO A 125 -14.49 -4.20 -14.35
C PRO A 125 -14.06 -5.24 -13.32
N ARG A 126 -15.02 -5.97 -12.74
CA ARG A 126 -14.80 -7.12 -11.87
C ARG A 126 -15.19 -8.40 -12.61
N PRO A 127 -14.35 -9.46 -12.62
CA PRO A 127 -14.70 -10.73 -13.24
C PRO A 127 -15.77 -11.51 -12.45
N GLU A 128 -15.94 -11.23 -11.17
CA GLU A 128 -16.89 -11.90 -10.29
C GLU A 128 -18.29 -11.29 -10.41
N SER A 129 -19.28 -12.06 -10.90
CA SER A 129 -20.63 -11.55 -11.18
C SER A 129 -21.49 -11.29 -9.94
N ASP A 130 -21.17 -11.93 -8.83
CA ASP A 130 -21.86 -11.82 -7.54
C ASP A 130 -21.12 -10.89 -6.56
N ALA A 131 -20.08 -10.18 -7.01
CA ALA A 131 -19.32 -9.29 -6.14
C ALA A 131 -20.16 -8.11 -5.66
N VAL A 132 -20.25 -7.97 -4.34
CA VAL A 132 -20.83 -6.79 -3.66
C VAL A 132 -19.76 -5.73 -3.39
N TYR A 133 -18.49 -6.12 -3.26
CA TYR A 133 -17.36 -5.24 -3.00
C TYR A 133 -16.22 -5.45 -4.00
N CYS A 134 -15.47 -4.40 -4.29
CA CYS A 134 -14.33 -4.46 -5.19
C CYS A 134 -13.15 -5.20 -4.54
N SER A 135 -12.69 -6.28 -5.16
CA SER A 135 -11.52 -7.08 -4.75
C SER A 135 -10.18 -6.31 -4.74
N THR A 136 -10.13 -5.11 -5.31
CA THR A 136 -8.92 -4.27 -5.34
C THR A 136 -8.92 -3.15 -4.30
N CYS A 137 -10.01 -2.39 -4.16
CA CYS A 137 -10.05 -1.22 -3.27
C CYS A 137 -10.99 -1.37 -2.07
N GLY A 138 -11.77 -2.46 -1.99
CA GLY A 138 -12.75 -2.69 -0.93
C GLY A 138 -14.03 -1.84 -1.02
N GLY A 139 -14.14 -0.94 -2.00
CA GLY A 139 -15.34 -0.13 -2.19
C GLY A 139 -16.56 -0.96 -2.60
N SER A 140 -17.75 -0.58 -2.13
CA SER A 140 -19.02 -1.22 -2.52
C SER A 140 -19.30 -1.03 -4.02
N LEU A 141 -19.77 -2.08 -4.68
CA LEU A 141 -20.08 -2.09 -6.10
C LEU A 141 -21.54 -1.65 -6.34
N PRO A 142 -21.84 -1.06 -7.51
CA PRO A 142 -23.21 -0.69 -7.84
C PRO A 142 -24.10 -1.93 -7.85
N ALA A 143 -25.16 -1.91 -7.05
CA ALA A 143 -26.16 -2.98 -7.07
C ALA A 143 -26.94 -2.94 -8.40
N PRO A 144 -27.38 -4.10 -8.92
CA PRO A 144 -28.14 -4.18 -10.16
C PRO A 144 -29.50 -3.45 -10.06
N ALA A 145 -30.06 -3.34 -8.86
CA ALA A 145 -31.32 -2.66 -8.61
C ALA A 145 -31.30 -1.89 -7.28
N ALA A 146 -32.18 -0.90 -7.17
CA ALA A 146 -32.42 -0.13 -5.95
C ALA A 146 -33.90 -0.25 -5.55
N CYS A 147 -34.17 -0.22 -4.24
CA CYS A 147 -35.53 -0.30 -3.73
C CYS A 147 -36.34 0.94 -4.13
N ALA A 148 -37.47 0.75 -4.80
CA ALA A 148 -38.34 1.85 -5.21
C ALA A 148 -38.93 2.65 -4.02
N ASN A 149 -38.95 2.07 -2.82
CA ASN A 149 -39.48 2.72 -1.61
C ASN A 149 -38.44 3.55 -0.85
N CYS A 150 -37.22 3.03 -0.66
CA CYS A 150 -36.20 3.68 0.18
C CYS A 150 -34.86 3.95 -0.52
N GLY A 151 -34.67 3.51 -1.76
CA GLY A 151 -33.44 3.71 -2.53
C GLY A 151 -32.27 2.79 -2.15
N ALA A 152 -32.41 1.90 -1.16
CA ALA A 152 -31.36 0.97 -0.78
C ALA A 152 -31.02 -0.01 -1.92
N ALA A 153 -29.73 -0.31 -2.08
CA ALA A 153 -29.23 -1.34 -2.98
C ALA A 153 -29.91 -2.70 -2.71
N LEU A 154 -30.34 -3.39 -3.76
CA LEU A 154 -30.95 -4.70 -3.69
C LEU A 154 -29.96 -5.78 -4.12
N SER A 155 -29.92 -6.86 -3.35
CA SER A 155 -29.23 -8.09 -3.75
C SER A 155 -30.01 -8.77 -4.89
N PRO A 156 -29.34 -9.45 -5.86
CA PRO A 156 -29.98 -10.03 -7.04
C PRO A 156 -31.18 -10.94 -6.73
N ASP A 157 -31.16 -11.64 -5.59
CA ASP A 157 -32.19 -12.62 -5.21
C ASP A 157 -33.09 -12.13 -4.04
N SER A 158 -33.06 -10.84 -3.73
CA SER A 158 -33.83 -10.29 -2.61
C SER A 158 -35.34 -10.29 -2.89
N ARG A 159 -36.14 -10.93 -2.02
CA ARG A 159 -37.62 -10.84 -2.03
C ARG A 159 -38.15 -9.68 -1.18
N PHE A 160 -37.33 -9.20 -0.27
CA PHE A 160 -37.61 -8.08 0.62
C PHE A 160 -36.38 -7.18 0.67
N CYS A 161 -36.60 -5.88 0.73
CA CYS A 161 -35.54 -4.90 0.89
C CYS A 161 -34.92 -5.02 2.29
N GLU A 162 -33.61 -5.27 2.38
CA GLU A 162 -32.88 -5.36 3.65
C GLU A 162 -32.84 -4.02 4.42
N GLY A 163 -33.06 -2.89 3.74
CA GLY A 163 -33.06 -1.56 4.35
C GLY A 163 -34.42 -1.11 4.91
N CYS A 164 -35.55 -1.49 4.31
CA CYS A 164 -36.88 -1.02 4.73
C CYS A 164 -37.94 -2.12 4.92
N GLY A 165 -37.61 -3.39 4.65
CA GLY A 165 -38.51 -4.53 4.79
C GLY A 165 -39.61 -4.61 3.73
N ASN A 166 -39.71 -3.65 2.81
CA ASN A 166 -40.73 -3.69 1.77
C ASN A 166 -40.46 -4.83 0.78
N ARG A 167 -41.53 -5.45 0.28
CA ARG A 167 -41.40 -6.53 -0.71
C ARG A 167 -40.94 -5.92 -2.04
N VAL A 168 -39.93 -6.52 -2.66
CA VAL A 168 -39.40 -6.08 -3.96
C VAL A 168 -39.64 -7.20 -4.98
N ALA A 169 -39.93 -6.82 -6.23
CA ALA A 169 -40.00 -7.78 -7.32
C ALA A 169 -38.56 -8.09 -7.74
N ALA A 170 -38.18 -9.36 -7.67
CA ALA A 170 -36.98 -9.86 -8.33
C ALA A 170 -37.17 -9.79 -9.84
#